data_AF-A0A3P7WGH6-F1
#
_entry.id   AF-A0A3P7WGH6-F1
#
_cell.length_a   1.000
_cell.length_b   1.000
_cell.length_c   1.000
_cell.angle_alpha   90.00
_cell.angle_beta   90.00
_cell.angle_gamma   90.00
#
_symmetry.space_group_name_H-M   'P 1'
#
loop_
_entity.id
_entity.type
_entity.pdbx_description
1 polymer ?
#
loop_
_entity_poly.entity_id
_entity_poly.type
_entity_poly.pdbx_seq_one_letter_code
_entity_poly.pdbx_strand_id
1 'polypeptide(L)'
;MHFVLNFVQIEERLFELKNDKLEVLEKVKGRVFEGKTYQPLFPYFTYMKAEMGAFRVLCNTFVTTDQGTGIVHQAPYFGEIDYQTCLENGIITKDMKIICPVDESGRFTAEVSDFAGLYVKDADKAICKKLKESGNLIKQGEVKHSYPFCWRSDTPLLYKAVPSWFIRVEQIVPKLLANNEQTYCCTAPIRIVRLA
;
A
#
# COMPACT_ATOMS: atom_id res chain seq x y z
N MET A 1 17.84 -3.72 -31.46
CA MET A 1 16.45 -3.47 -31.03
C MET A 1 16.52 -2.41 -29.93
N HIS A 2 16.13 -1.16 -30.21
CA HIS A 2 16.18 -0.08 -29.23
C HIS A 2 14.81 0.01 -28.56
N PHE A 3 14.75 -0.23 -27.25
CA PHE A 3 13.55 -0.03 -26.44
C PHE A 3 13.65 1.36 -25.80
N VAL A 4 12.70 2.25 -26.12
CA VAL A 4 12.55 3.53 -25.42
C VAL A 4 11.52 3.30 -24.32
N LEU A 5 11.98 3.27 -23.07
CA LEU A 5 11.13 3.12 -21.88
C LEU A 5 10.78 4.52 -21.37
N ASN A 6 9.50 4.89 -21.50
CA ASN A 6 8.97 6.11 -20.90
C ASN A 6 8.28 5.75 -19.58
N PHE A 7 8.65 6.41 -18.49
CA PHE A 7 8.02 6.25 -17.18
C PHE A 7 7.82 7.61 -16.51
N VAL A 8 6.91 7.65 -15.53
CA VAL A 8 6.60 8.86 -14.76
C VAL A 8 7.21 8.72 -13.37
N GLN A 9 7.91 9.75 -12.90
CA GLN A 9 8.46 9.82 -11.56
C GLN A 9 8.42 11.25 -11.06
N ILE A 10 8.32 11.43 -9.74
CA ILE A 10 8.48 12.74 -9.12
C ILE A 10 9.89 13.30 -9.35
N GLU A 11 9.95 14.58 -9.70
CA GLU A 11 11.17 15.29 -10.10
C GLU A 11 12.26 15.21 -9.03
N GLU A 12 11.90 15.42 -7.76
CA GLU A 12 12.82 15.43 -6.62
C GLU A 12 13.55 14.09 -6.42
N ARG A 13 13.03 12.99 -6.99
CA ARG A 13 13.55 11.63 -6.79
C ARG A 13 14.26 11.06 -8.02
N LEU A 14 14.43 11.83 -9.10
CA LEU A 14 15.07 11.35 -10.33
C LEU A 14 16.48 10.77 -10.09
N PHE A 15 17.20 11.28 -9.08
CA PHE A 15 18.53 10.79 -8.70
C PHE A 15 18.55 9.30 -8.33
N GLU A 16 17.43 8.71 -7.91
CA GLU A 16 17.36 7.30 -7.52
C GLU A 16 17.56 6.34 -8.68
N LEU A 17 17.20 6.74 -9.89
CA LEU A 17 17.32 5.87 -11.04
C LEU A 17 18.73 5.87 -11.63
N LYS A 18 19.67 6.67 -11.07
CA LYS A 18 21.12 6.76 -11.40
C LYS A 18 21.46 6.16 -12.77
N ASN A 19 20.97 6.79 -13.83
CA ASN A 19 21.25 6.36 -15.18
C ASN A 19 21.52 7.60 -16.04
N ASP A 20 22.74 7.70 -16.56
CA ASP A 20 23.24 8.83 -17.35
C ASP A 20 22.51 8.99 -18.70
N LYS A 21 21.56 8.10 -19.00
CA LYS A 21 20.75 8.08 -20.24
C LYS A 21 19.31 8.54 -20.04
N LEU A 22 18.96 9.08 -18.88
CA LEU A 22 17.62 9.60 -18.63
C LEU A 22 17.48 11.01 -19.21
N GLU A 23 16.54 11.18 -20.13
CA GLU A 23 16.16 12.46 -20.69
C GLU A 23 14.78 12.85 -20.15
N VAL A 24 14.67 14.07 -19.60
CA VAL A 24 13.38 14.60 -19.14
C VAL A 24 12.62 15.12 -20.36
N LEU A 25 11.60 14.38 -20.79
CA LEU A 25 10.77 14.73 -21.94
C LEU A 25 9.80 15.88 -21.63
N GLU A 26 9.15 15.84 -20.47
CA GLU A 26 8.12 16.81 -20.08
C GLU A 26 7.98 16.87 -18.56
N LYS A 27 7.60 18.04 -18.05
CA LYS A 27 7.21 18.24 -16.63
C LYS A 27 5.73 18.61 -16.57
N VAL A 28 4.94 17.78 -15.90
CA VAL A 28 3.49 17.97 -15.76
C VAL A 28 3.06 17.88 -14.31
N LYS A 29 1.94 18.55 -13.97
CA LYS A 29 1.31 18.39 -12.65
C LYS A 29 0.65 17.02 -12.56
N GLY A 30 0.71 16.38 -11.39
CA GLY A 30 0.13 15.04 -11.16
C GLY A 30 -1.35 14.93 -11.53
N ARG A 31 -2.12 16.03 -11.38
CA ARG A 31 -3.54 16.11 -11.75
C ARG A 31 -3.81 15.79 -13.23
N VAL A 32 -2.83 15.96 -14.13
CA VAL A 32 -2.96 15.59 -15.55
C VAL A 32 -3.22 14.09 -15.72
N PHE A 33 -2.78 13.27 -14.77
CA PHE A 33 -3.00 11.83 -14.80
C PHE A 33 -4.32 11.38 -14.15
N GLU A 34 -5.04 12.27 -13.48
CA GLU A 34 -6.29 11.95 -12.78
C GLU A 34 -7.27 11.22 -13.71
N GLY A 35 -7.73 10.03 -13.29
CA GLY A 35 -8.66 9.21 -14.05
C GLY A 35 -8.07 8.48 -15.26
N LYS A 36 -6.80 8.70 -15.64
CA LYS A 36 -6.17 7.92 -16.72
C LYS A 36 -6.11 6.45 -16.33
N THR A 37 -6.54 5.58 -17.24
CA THR A 37 -6.49 4.13 -17.02
C THR A 37 -5.12 3.56 -17.38
N TYR A 38 -4.69 2.53 -16.67
CA TYR A 38 -3.45 1.80 -16.92
C TYR A 38 -3.71 0.29 -17.05
N GLN A 39 -2.72 -0.43 -17.58
CA GLN A 39 -2.74 -1.90 -17.61
C GLN A 39 -2.18 -2.43 -16.29
N PRO A 40 -2.89 -3.30 -15.57
CA PRO A 40 -2.36 -3.89 -14.34
C PRO A 40 -1.17 -4.81 -14.62
N LEU A 41 -0.29 -4.92 -13.61
CA LEU A 41 0.88 -5.81 -13.66
C LEU A 41 0.51 -7.29 -13.76
N PHE A 42 -0.65 -7.66 -13.21
CA PHE A 42 -1.18 -9.03 -13.21
C PHE A 42 -2.62 -9.06 -13.71
N PRO A 43 -3.02 -10.10 -14.46
CA PRO A 43 -4.33 -10.15 -15.10
C PRO A 43 -5.48 -10.61 -14.17
N TYR A 44 -5.18 -11.09 -12.96
CA TYR A 44 -6.11 -11.82 -12.08
C TYR A 44 -7.43 -11.10 -11.78
N PHE A 45 -7.38 -9.78 -11.59
CA PHE A 45 -8.54 -8.96 -11.20
C PHE A 45 -8.95 -7.96 -12.29
N THR A 46 -8.59 -8.21 -13.56
CA THR A 46 -8.84 -7.27 -14.67
C THR A 46 -10.32 -6.97 -14.90
N TYR A 47 -11.22 -7.89 -14.53
CA TYR A 47 -12.68 -7.71 -14.60
C TYR A 47 -13.17 -6.49 -13.78
N MET A 48 -12.45 -6.12 -12.72
CA MET A 48 -12.72 -4.94 -11.89
C MET A 48 -12.69 -3.62 -12.69
N LYS A 49 -12.00 -3.60 -13.83
CA LYS A 49 -12.02 -2.45 -14.74
C LYS A 49 -13.42 -2.17 -15.27
N ALA A 50 -14.13 -3.22 -15.67
CA ALA A 50 -15.47 -3.11 -16.24
C ALA A 50 -16.53 -2.92 -15.15
N GLU A 51 -16.37 -3.58 -14.00
CA GLU A 51 -17.36 -3.52 -12.91
C GLU A 51 -17.31 -2.23 -12.10
N MET A 52 -16.11 -1.76 -11.75
CA MET A 52 -15.90 -0.68 -10.78
C MET A 52 -15.04 0.48 -11.32
N GLY A 53 -14.64 0.44 -12.59
CA GLY A 53 -13.71 1.43 -13.14
C GLY A 53 -12.31 1.39 -12.51
N ALA A 54 -11.88 0.21 -12.05
CA ALA A 54 -10.56 0.01 -11.46
C ALA A 54 -9.42 0.18 -12.49
N PHE A 55 -8.18 0.18 -12.00
CA PHE A 55 -6.96 0.41 -12.80
C PHE A 55 -6.94 1.79 -13.46
N ARG A 56 -7.25 2.81 -12.65
CA ARG A 56 -7.10 4.22 -13.00
C ARG A 56 -6.30 4.96 -11.93
N VAL A 57 -5.69 6.07 -12.31
CA VAL A 57 -4.95 6.93 -11.38
C VAL A 57 -5.92 7.74 -10.53
N LEU A 58 -5.69 7.71 -9.22
CA LEU A 58 -6.41 8.49 -8.21
C LEU A 58 -5.49 9.59 -7.69
N CYS A 59 -6.02 10.78 -7.44
CA CYS A 59 -5.27 11.87 -6.83
C CYS A 59 -5.61 11.96 -5.34
N ASN A 60 -4.58 11.96 -4.48
CA ASN A 60 -4.74 12.12 -3.04
C ASN A 60 -3.55 12.91 -2.47
N THR A 61 -3.70 13.50 -1.28
CA THR A 61 -2.72 14.39 -0.63
C THR A 61 -1.78 13.69 0.35
N PHE A 62 -2.01 12.41 0.67
CA PHE A 62 -1.14 11.65 1.58
C PHE A 62 0.21 11.24 0.97
N VAL A 63 0.35 11.35 -0.35
CA VAL A 63 1.59 10.98 -1.04
C VAL A 63 2.63 12.07 -0.82
N THR A 64 3.73 11.70 -0.18
CA THR A 64 4.85 12.58 0.11
C THR A 64 5.96 12.45 -0.94
N THR A 65 6.88 13.42 -0.96
CA THR A 65 7.97 13.47 -1.95
C THR A 65 9.28 12.86 -1.43
N ASP A 66 9.34 12.53 -0.14
CA ASP A 66 10.52 12.02 0.54
C ASP A 66 10.83 10.55 0.22
N GLN A 67 9.80 9.75 -0.09
CA GLN A 67 9.94 8.30 -0.32
C GLN A 67 9.31 7.81 -1.63
N GLY A 68 9.88 6.74 -2.18
CA GLY A 68 9.36 6.08 -3.37
C GLY A 68 9.51 6.91 -4.65
N THR A 69 8.51 6.81 -5.52
CA THR A 69 8.47 7.43 -6.86
C THR A 69 7.48 8.59 -6.96
N GLY A 70 6.72 8.88 -5.89
CA GLY A 70 5.56 9.77 -5.92
C GLY A 70 4.29 9.17 -6.53
N ILE A 71 4.33 7.89 -6.93
CA ILE A 71 3.15 7.12 -7.37
C ILE A 71 3.03 5.91 -6.45
N VAL A 72 1.88 5.78 -5.79
CA VAL A 72 1.65 4.74 -4.78
C VAL A 72 0.70 3.68 -5.34
N HIS A 73 1.12 2.42 -5.27
CA HIS A 73 0.23 1.28 -5.57
C HIS A 73 -0.88 1.21 -4.52
N GLN A 74 -2.10 0.90 -4.93
CA GLN A 74 -3.26 0.84 -4.04
C GLN A 74 -3.76 -0.60 -3.96
N ALA A 75 -3.78 -1.15 -2.74
CA ALA A 75 -4.28 -2.47 -2.41
C ALA A 75 -5.31 -2.35 -1.26
N PRO A 76 -6.60 -2.10 -1.56
CA PRO A 76 -7.59 -1.63 -0.58
C PRO A 76 -7.76 -2.48 0.67
N TYR A 77 -7.51 -3.79 0.57
CA TYR A 77 -7.70 -4.72 1.67
C TYR A 77 -6.42 -5.05 2.46
N PHE A 78 -5.33 -4.33 2.18
CA PHE A 78 -4.02 -4.50 2.83
C PHE A 78 -3.49 -3.21 3.47
N GLY A 79 -4.21 -2.09 3.35
CA GLY A 79 -3.87 -0.82 3.96
C GLY A 79 -5.10 0.05 4.22
N GLU A 80 -5.11 0.76 5.35
CA GLU A 80 -6.24 1.63 5.74
C GLU A 80 -6.41 2.82 4.81
N ILE A 81 -5.31 3.49 4.46
CA ILE A 81 -5.31 4.63 3.54
C ILE A 81 -5.77 4.20 2.14
N ASP A 82 -5.33 3.01 1.71
CA ASP A 82 -5.74 2.43 0.42
C ASP A 82 -7.23 2.09 0.42
N TYR A 83 -7.74 1.52 1.51
CA TYR A 83 -9.16 1.23 1.70
C TYR A 83 -9.98 2.51 1.55
N GLN A 84 -9.64 3.55 2.32
CA GLN A 84 -10.38 4.81 2.34
C GLN A 84 -10.31 5.52 0.98
N THR A 85 -9.13 5.58 0.37
CA THR A 85 -8.94 6.21 -0.94
C THR A 85 -9.77 5.51 -2.02
N CYS A 86 -9.77 4.18 -2.05
CA CYS A 86 -10.54 3.42 -3.01
C CYS A 86 -12.05 3.47 -2.74
N LEU A 87 -12.48 3.57 -1.48
CA LEU A 87 -13.87 3.74 -1.10
C LEU A 87 -14.41 5.12 -1.53
N GLU A 88 -13.68 6.20 -1.25
CA GLU A 88 -14.05 7.57 -1.65
C GLU A 88 -14.13 7.74 -3.17
N ASN A 89 -13.28 7.03 -3.90
CA ASN A 89 -13.23 7.08 -5.37
C ASN A 89 -14.11 6.01 -6.05
N GLY A 90 -14.94 5.29 -5.29
CA GLY A 90 -15.90 4.31 -5.83
C GLY A 90 -15.26 3.08 -6.48
N ILE A 91 -13.99 2.78 -6.18
CA ILE A 91 -13.31 1.56 -6.65
C ILE A 91 -13.77 0.34 -5.86
N ILE A 92 -14.13 0.54 -4.59
CA ILE A 92 -14.77 -0.46 -3.73
C ILE A 92 -16.02 0.15 -3.08
N THR A 93 -16.92 -0.71 -2.62
CA THR A 93 -18.07 -0.32 -1.80
C THR A 93 -18.06 -1.09 -0.48
N LYS A 94 -18.78 -0.57 0.53
CA LYS A 94 -18.84 -1.21 1.85
C LYS A 94 -19.47 -2.60 1.82
N ASP A 95 -20.41 -2.81 0.91
CA ASP A 95 -21.14 -4.07 0.75
C ASP A 95 -20.47 -5.00 -0.28
N MET A 96 -19.33 -4.60 -0.84
CA MET A 96 -18.60 -5.40 -1.81
C MET A 96 -17.96 -6.62 -1.15
N LYS A 97 -17.95 -7.75 -1.87
CA LYS A 97 -17.15 -8.90 -1.48
C LYS A 97 -15.68 -8.48 -1.36
N ILE A 98 -15.07 -8.77 -0.22
CA ILE A 98 -13.66 -8.49 0.06
C ILE A 98 -12.77 -9.24 -0.94
N ILE A 99 -11.95 -8.51 -1.69
CA ILE A 99 -10.94 -9.05 -2.60
C ILE A 99 -9.62 -9.13 -1.85
N CYS A 100 -9.43 -10.21 -1.11
CA CYS A 100 -8.19 -10.49 -0.40
C CYS A 100 -7.68 -11.88 -0.76
N PRO A 101 -6.80 -12.01 -1.76
CA PRO A 101 -6.33 -13.30 -2.26
C PRO A 101 -5.24 -13.91 -1.37
N VAL A 102 -5.38 -13.77 -0.05
CA VAL A 102 -4.49 -14.35 0.96
C VAL A 102 -5.36 -15.04 2.01
N ASP A 103 -5.07 -16.28 2.36
CA ASP A 103 -5.81 -17.04 3.35
C ASP A 103 -5.45 -16.66 4.81
N GLU A 104 -5.99 -17.39 5.78
CA GLU A 104 -5.73 -17.17 7.22
C GLU A 104 -4.30 -17.56 7.65
N SER A 105 -3.63 -18.42 6.87
CA SER A 105 -2.24 -18.82 7.08
C SER A 105 -1.23 -17.90 6.38
N GLY A 106 -1.70 -16.82 5.75
CA GLY A 106 -0.84 -15.89 5.02
C GLY A 106 -0.35 -16.44 3.68
N ARG A 107 -1.09 -17.36 3.06
CA ARG A 107 -0.75 -17.96 1.75
C ARG A 107 -1.68 -17.45 0.66
N PHE A 108 -1.18 -17.34 -0.56
CA PHE A 108 -2.01 -16.90 -1.70
C PHE A 108 -3.11 -17.91 -2.02
N THR A 109 -4.31 -17.40 -2.33
CA THR A 109 -5.45 -18.21 -2.77
C THR A 109 -5.37 -18.57 -4.26
N ALA A 110 -6.29 -19.41 -4.74
CA ALA A 110 -6.35 -19.84 -6.14
C ALA A 110 -6.60 -18.70 -7.15
N GLU A 111 -7.10 -17.54 -6.69
CA GLU A 111 -7.30 -16.35 -7.54
C GLU A 111 -5.96 -15.80 -8.07
N VAL A 112 -4.86 -16.02 -7.35
CA VAL A 112 -3.50 -15.63 -7.76
C VAL A 112 -2.75 -16.90 -8.16
N SER A 113 -3.12 -17.43 -9.34
CA SER A 113 -2.74 -18.76 -9.79
C SER A 113 -1.23 -19.03 -9.83
N ASP A 114 -0.43 -18.04 -10.21
CA ASP A 114 1.03 -18.23 -10.34
C ASP A 114 1.72 -18.45 -8.98
N PHE A 115 1.09 -18.04 -7.88
CA PHE A 115 1.68 -18.06 -6.53
C PHE A 115 0.81 -18.80 -5.51
N ALA A 116 -0.25 -19.48 -5.96
CA ALA A 116 -1.21 -20.15 -5.10
C ALA A 116 -0.53 -21.12 -4.10
N GLY A 117 -0.90 -21.04 -2.83
CA GLY A 117 -0.35 -21.84 -1.74
C GLY A 117 1.01 -21.37 -1.20
N LEU A 118 1.70 -20.44 -1.87
CA LEU A 118 2.93 -19.85 -1.35
C LEU A 118 2.62 -18.87 -0.22
N TYR A 119 3.44 -18.91 0.83
CA TYR A 119 3.42 -17.88 1.87
C TYR A 119 3.85 -16.53 1.27
N VAL A 120 3.19 -15.44 1.69
CA VAL A 120 3.36 -14.12 1.05
C VAL A 120 4.82 -13.66 0.94
N LYS A 121 5.66 -13.92 1.97
CA LYS A 121 7.08 -13.54 1.95
C LYS A 121 7.94 -14.44 1.06
N ASP A 122 7.57 -15.72 0.93
CA ASP A 122 8.29 -16.64 0.05
C ASP A 122 8.00 -16.33 -1.43
N ALA A 123 6.81 -15.79 -1.70
CA ALA A 123 6.39 -15.39 -3.05
C ALA A 123 7.14 -14.16 -3.59
N ASP A 124 7.71 -13.30 -2.73
CA ASP A 124 8.39 -12.05 -3.14
C ASP A 124 9.41 -12.28 -4.26
N LYS A 125 10.25 -13.32 -4.13
CA LYS A 125 11.26 -13.68 -5.14
C LYS A 125 10.63 -14.11 -6.47
N ALA A 126 9.55 -14.87 -6.41
CA ALA A 126 8.83 -15.34 -7.60
C ALA A 126 8.09 -14.18 -8.31
N ILE A 127 7.49 -13.28 -7.55
CA ILE A 127 6.84 -12.06 -8.05
C ILE A 127 7.86 -11.16 -8.76
N CYS A 128 9.02 -10.88 -8.12
CA CYS A 128 10.08 -10.08 -8.75
C CYS A 128 10.59 -10.73 -10.04
N LYS A 129 10.77 -12.06 -10.05
CA LYS A 129 11.19 -12.79 -11.26
C LYS A 129 10.16 -12.62 -12.39
N LYS A 130 8.87 -12.80 -12.10
CA LYS A 130 7.79 -12.65 -13.09
C LYS A 130 7.73 -11.23 -13.66
N LEU A 131 7.86 -10.21 -12.81
CA LEU A 131 7.89 -8.80 -13.24
C LEU A 131 9.12 -8.48 -14.10
N LYS A 132 10.25 -9.12 -13.82
CA LYS A 132 11.46 -8.99 -14.64
C LYS A 132 11.28 -9.65 -16.01
N GLU A 133 10.69 -10.84 -16.06
CA GLU A 133 10.40 -11.57 -17.30
C GLU A 133 9.39 -10.81 -18.19
N SER A 134 8.42 -10.12 -17.57
CA SER A 134 7.45 -9.31 -18.31
C SER A 134 7.96 -7.92 -18.69
N GLY A 135 9.20 -7.55 -18.34
CA GLY A 135 9.77 -6.23 -18.61
C GLY A 135 9.18 -5.08 -17.77
N ASN A 136 8.42 -5.38 -16.70
CA ASN A 136 7.78 -4.39 -15.84
C ASN A 136 8.61 -4.03 -14.60
N LEU A 137 9.80 -4.61 -14.42
CA LEU A 137 10.71 -4.33 -13.33
C LEU A 137 11.82 -3.36 -13.78
N ILE A 138 11.73 -2.11 -13.33
CA ILE A 138 12.71 -1.05 -13.69
C ILE A 138 13.96 -1.12 -12.80
N LYS A 139 13.77 -1.16 -11.47
CA LYS A 139 14.85 -1.19 -10.48
C LYS A 139 14.46 -2.15 -9.36
N GLN A 140 15.41 -2.96 -8.91
CA GLN A 140 15.29 -3.81 -7.74
C GLN A 140 16.41 -3.48 -6.76
N GLY A 141 16.10 -3.42 -5.48
CA GLY A 141 17.06 -3.16 -4.41
C GLY A 141 16.49 -3.53 -3.05
N GLU A 142 17.31 -3.44 -2.02
CA GLU A 142 16.94 -3.74 -0.64
C GLU A 142 16.87 -2.46 0.20
N VAL A 143 15.91 -2.39 1.12
CA VAL A 143 15.70 -1.25 2.00
C VAL A 143 15.59 -1.73 3.45
N LYS A 144 16.51 -1.27 4.30
CA LYS A 144 16.45 -1.54 5.73
C LYS A 144 15.47 -0.56 6.39
N HIS A 145 14.43 -1.09 7.01
CA HIS A 145 13.43 -0.33 7.73
C HIS A 145 12.89 -1.15 8.91
N SER A 146 12.20 -0.48 9.83
CA SER A 146 11.50 -1.15 10.92
C SER A 146 10.22 -1.83 10.41
N TYR A 147 10.03 -3.10 10.72
CA TYR A 147 8.85 -3.86 10.34
C TYR A 147 8.17 -4.45 11.59
N PRO A 148 6.84 -4.48 11.68
CA PRO A 148 6.14 -5.02 12.85
C PRO A 148 6.17 -6.56 12.87
N PHE A 149 6.46 -7.13 14.03
CA PHE A 149 6.48 -8.57 14.28
C PHE A 149 5.48 -8.94 15.38
N CYS A 150 4.99 -10.17 15.35
CA CYS A 150 4.16 -10.72 16.40
C CYS A 150 4.97 -10.76 17.70
N TRP A 151 4.47 -10.11 18.75
CA TRP A 151 5.12 -9.99 20.06
C TRP A 151 5.37 -11.33 20.78
N ARG A 152 4.77 -12.42 20.29
CA ARG A 152 4.86 -13.76 20.89
C ARG A 152 5.66 -14.76 20.06
N SER A 153 5.49 -14.74 18.74
CA SER A 153 6.06 -15.74 17.83
C SER A 153 7.18 -15.18 16.96
N ASP A 154 7.47 -13.88 17.04
CA ASP A 154 8.44 -13.18 16.20
C ASP A 154 8.22 -13.38 14.68
N THR A 155 6.99 -13.69 14.29
CA THR A 155 6.58 -13.81 12.89
C THR A 155 6.18 -12.44 12.33
N PRO A 156 6.54 -12.09 11.08
CA PRO A 156 6.21 -10.81 10.49
C PRO A 156 4.69 -10.62 10.40
N LEU A 157 4.19 -9.44 10.82
CA LEU A 157 2.76 -9.13 10.75
C LEU A 157 2.35 -8.73 9.33
N LEU A 158 1.12 -9.09 8.96
CA LEU A 158 0.49 -8.73 7.70
C LEU A 158 -0.77 -7.92 7.98
N TYR A 159 -0.86 -6.71 7.43
CA TYR A 159 -2.10 -5.94 7.41
C TYR A 159 -3.03 -6.55 6.38
N LYS A 160 -4.21 -6.98 6.83
CA LYS A 160 -5.22 -7.62 6.00
C LYS A 160 -6.60 -7.32 6.57
N ALA A 161 -7.55 -7.02 5.69
CA ALA A 161 -8.96 -6.91 6.07
C ALA A 161 -9.49 -8.26 6.54
N VAL A 162 -9.90 -8.32 7.81
CA VAL A 162 -10.53 -9.48 8.44
C VAL A 162 -11.77 -9.03 9.22
N PRO A 163 -12.85 -9.82 9.24
CA PRO A 163 -13.98 -9.53 10.11
C PRO A 163 -13.55 -9.64 11.57
N SER A 164 -13.88 -8.64 12.39
CA SER A 164 -13.54 -8.60 13.80
C SER A 164 -14.55 -7.79 14.59
N TRP A 165 -14.58 -8.00 15.90
CA TRP A 165 -15.42 -7.27 16.84
C TRP A 165 -14.60 -6.18 17.52
N PHE A 166 -15.09 -4.94 17.48
CA PHE A 166 -14.38 -3.78 18.04
C PHE A 166 -15.21 -3.12 19.13
N ILE A 167 -14.53 -2.66 20.18
CA ILE A 167 -15.10 -1.74 21.17
C ILE A 167 -14.88 -0.32 20.66
N ARG A 168 -15.94 0.51 20.68
CA ARG A 168 -15.89 1.89 20.18
C ARG A 168 -15.15 2.83 21.14
N VAL A 169 -13.82 2.74 21.15
CA VAL A 169 -12.96 3.49 22.09
C VAL A 169 -12.91 4.99 21.79
N GLU A 170 -12.98 5.41 20.52
CA GLU A 170 -12.84 6.81 20.11
C GLU A 170 -13.78 7.76 20.88
N GLN A 171 -15.03 7.36 21.11
CA GLN A 171 -16.02 8.17 21.82
C GLN A 171 -15.74 8.36 23.32
N ILE A 172 -14.95 7.46 23.92
CA ILE A 172 -14.60 7.51 25.35
C ILE A 172 -13.22 8.12 25.60
N VAL A 173 -12.45 8.44 24.56
CA VAL A 173 -11.11 9.04 24.69
C VAL A 173 -11.10 10.27 25.62
N PRO A 174 -12.04 11.25 25.53
CA PRO A 174 -12.04 12.39 26.44
C PRO A 174 -12.16 12.00 27.92
N LYS A 175 -12.96 10.96 28.22
CA LYS A 175 -13.12 10.43 29.58
C LYS A 175 -11.87 9.70 30.06
N LEU A 176 -11.23 8.92 29.17
CA LEU A 176 -9.99 8.21 29.48
C LEU A 176 -8.87 9.21 29.85
N LEU A 177 -8.76 10.32 29.12
CA LEU A 177 -7.78 11.37 29.42
C LEU A 177 -8.07 12.07 30.75
N ALA A 178 -9.32 12.48 30.99
CA ALA A 178 -9.72 13.12 32.24
C ALA A 178 -9.46 12.22 33.47
N ASN A 179 -9.69 10.91 33.34
CA ASN A 179 -9.40 9.94 34.40
C ASN A 179 -7.89 9.73 34.58
N ASN A 180 -7.12 9.68 33.48
CA ASN A 180 -5.67 9.58 33.53
C ASN A 180 -5.04 10.80 34.22
N GLU A 181 -5.61 12.00 34.05
CA GLU A 181 -5.18 13.22 34.74
C GLU A 181 -5.37 13.15 36.27
N GLN A 182 -6.36 12.41 36.74
CA GLN A 182 -6.61 12.25 38.18
C GLN A 182 -5.75 11.13 38.81
N THR A 183 -4.99 10.40 37.99
CA THR A 183 -4.21 9.25 38.45
C THR A 183 -2.80 9.68 38.89
N TYR A 184 -2.40 9.28 40.10
CA TYR A 184 -1.03 9.47 40.57
C TYR A 184 -0.10 8.46 39.89
N CYS A 185 0.95 8.96 39.23
CA CYS A 185 1.99 8.16 38.60
C CYS A 185 3.33 8.45 39.28
N CYS A 186 3.97 7.43 39.84
CA CYS A 186 5.20 7.57 40.63
C CYS A 186 6.41 8.04 39.81
N THR A 187 6.34 7.97 38.47
CA THR A 187 7.40 8.36 37.54
C THR A 187 6.90 9.41 36.54
N ALA A 188 7.35 10.66 36.68
CA ALA A 188 6.90 11.80 35.88
C ALA A 188 7.00 11.67 34.34
N PRO A 189 8.06 11.10 33.72
CA PRO A 189 8.20 11.10 32.26
C PRO A 189 7.27 10.12 31.53
N ILE A 190 6.57 9.23 32.24
CA ILE A 190 5.61 8.29 31.63
C ILE A 190 4.26 8.99 31.40
N ARG A 191 3.97 10.06 32.14
CA ARG A 191 2.71 10.81 32.06
C ARG A 191 2.83 11.95 31.03
N ILE A 192 3.02 11.62 29.75
CA ILE A 192 2.98 12.63 28.68
C ILE A 192 1.54 12.72 28.14
N VAL A 193 0.81 13.72 28.61
CA VAL A 193 -0.46 14.18 28.02
C VAL A 193 -0.10 15.22 26.96
N ARG A 194 0.15 14.79 25.72
CA ARG A 194 0.15 15.69 24.56
C ARG A 194 -0.62 15.02 23.43
N LEU A 195 -1.86 15.45 23.26
CA LEU A 195 -2.53 15.35 21.97
C LEU A 195 -2.24 16.67 21.24
N ALA A 196 -1.57 16.57 20.10
CA ALA A 196 -1.55 17.62 19.08
C ALA A 196 -2.82 17.49 18.23
#